data_AF-A0A0J9SS82-F1
#
_entry.id   AF-A0A0J9SS82-F1
#
_cell.length_a   1.000
_cell.length_b   1.000
_cell.length_c   1.000
_cell.angle_alpha   90.00
_cell.angle_beta   90.00
_cell.angle_gamma   90.00
#
_symmetry.space_group_name_H-M   'P 1'
#
loop_
_entity.id
_entity.type
_entity.pdbx_description
1 polymer ?
#
loop_
_entity_poly.entity_id
_entity_poly.type
_entity_poly.pdbx_seq_one_letter_code
_entity_poly.pdbx_strand_id
1 'polypeptide(L)'
;MTEAEKIKVEKPDFDAYNEKLDSISESIDQVKKKIDNLQKEIKVANKGKEDFNKKKKDIVMRIDGVQQEIDKLESERRTILDEMEKKQKHKKELKVNAQNMKKQIGFHNEEDIEKKIKEIENKLMTSTISIKEEKLLINQIQALNKNKPLLSSYSKMENEASKYDDETIVPLKSKMDSIREQINKLRNEKKNERNKLKELQNSYQEKNSKLNELNNLRDNYSKKMNSYFVERRNLTVEMEEKRQQYRTYKINLMQAKQQKLKEDRERKNLEIEKQSLEKELEDIDLLPYREELALIENMLVYLKKIQEENKLEEAKRNQGSATANTANANTANANTANANAAKKANGDVNTPEKDKQPTDDAAAKGKKAKGKKDKHKIFKLDMNILCYFVTAGISPPVSFDEVDSCISKLVEKREFYETKRDESVKNVETRRADLTGKIKEIEDKLTAFKPSDHQRAPKPNKAKA
;
A
#
# COMPACT_ATOMS: atom_id res chain seq x y z
N MET A 1 -27.69 -21.70 -9.98
CA MET A 1 -26.29 -21.21 -10.07
C MET A 1 -26.31 -19.70 -9.95
N THR A 2 -25.72 -19.14 -8.90
CA THR A 2 -25.45 -17.70 -8.74
C THR A 2 -24.22 -17.31 -9.57
N GLU A 3 -24.12 -16.07 -10.02
CA GLU A 3 -23.03 -15.65 -10.93
C GLU A 3 -21.63 -15.78 -10.32
N ALA A 4 -21.52 -15.66 -8.99
CA ALA A 4 -20.31 -15.97 -8.23
C ALA A 4 -19.78 -17.41 -8.43
N GLU A 5 -20.58 -18.35 -8.96
CA GLU A 5 -20.14 -19.71 -9.27
C GLU A 5 -19.50 -19.83 -10.67
N LYS A 6 -19.62 -18.81 -11.54
CA LYS A 6 -19.04 -18.82 -12.91
C LYS A 6 -17.59 -18.33 -12.96
N ILE A 7 -17.18 -17.39 -12.09
CA ILE A 7 -15.84 -16.80 -12.10
C ILE A 7 -14.95 -17.55 -11.09
N LYS A 8 -14.50 -18.75 -11.45
CA LYS A 8 -13.59 -19.55 -10.61
C LYS A 8 -12.18 -18.93 -10.60
N VAL A 9 -11.92 -18.05 -9.64
CA VAL A 9 -10.57 -17.47 -9.43
C VAL A 9 -9.61 -18.58 -8.99
N GLU A 10 -8.46 -18.68 -9.66
CA GLU A 10 -7.45 -19.67 -9.37
C GLU A 10 -6.72 -19.38 -8.04
N LYS A 11 -6.20 -20.42 -7.39
CA LYS A 11 -5.41 -20.27 -6.17
C LYS A 11 -4.05 -19.67 -6.57
N PRO A 12 -3.56 -18.61 -5.90
CA PRO A 12 -2.20 -18.12 -6.12
C PRO A 12 -1.17 -19.23 -5.87
N ASP A 13 -0.21 -19.35 -6.78
CA ASP A 13 0.96 -20.22 -6.65
C ASP A 13 2.00 -19.52 -5.76
N PHE A 14 2.30 -20.12 -4.61
CA PHE A 14 3.24 -19.55 -3.64
C PHE A 14 4.67 -20.06 -3.85
N ASP A 15 4.84 -21.23 -4.47
CA ASP A 15 6.14 -21.88 -4.57
C ASP A 15 6.91 -21.25 -5.73
N ALA A 16 6.27 -21.11 -6.90
CA ALA A 16 6.79 -20.35 -8.03
C ALA A 16 6.82 -18.81 -7.80
N TYR A 17 6.31 -18.33 -6.67
CA TYR A 17 6.53 -16.95 -6.18
C TYR A 17 7.81 -16.86 -5.36
N ASN A 18 7.99 -17.75 -4.39
CA ASN A 18 9.17 -17.78 -3.51
C ASN A 18 10.45 -17.96 -4.33
N GLU A 19 10.50 -18.92 -5.25
CA GLU A 19 11.65 -19.14 -6.15
C GLU A 19 12.08 -17.87 -6.93
N LYS A 20 11.09 -17.05 -7.35
CA LYS A 20 11.36 -15.78 -8.05
C LYS A 20 11.81 -14.68 -7.10
N LEU A 21 11.24 -14.63 -5.90
CA LEU A 21 11.65 -13.66 -4.87
C LEU A 21 13.08 -13.93 -4.38
N ASP A 22 13.44 -15.20 -4.23
CA ASP A 22 14.76 -15.65 -3.81
C ASP A 22 15.80 -15.39 -4.91
N SER A 23 15.55 -15.79 -6.16
CA SER A 23 16.47 -15.51 -7.28
C SER A 23 16.68 -14.01 -7.57
N ILE A 24 15.65 -13.16 -7.37
CA ILE A 24 15.81 -11.70 -7.41
C ILE A 24 16.63 -11.21 -6.20
N SER A 25 16.44 -11.80 -5.02
CA SER A 25 17.18 -11.41 -3.79
C SER A 25 18.65 -11.82 -3.85
N GLU A 26 18.98 -13.00 -4.38
CA GLU A 26 20.35 -13.39 -4.72
C GLU A 26 20.98 -12.41 -5.73
N SER A 27 20.22 -12.02 -6.77
CA SER A 27 20.68 -11.07 -7.78
C SER A 27 21.01 -9.70 -7.17
N ILE A 28 20.17 -9.22 -6.23
CA ILE A 28 20.42 -8.00 -5.45
C ILE A 28 21.70 -8.13 -4.63
N ASP A 29 21.90 -9.24 -3.90
CA ASP A 29 23.09 -9.43 -3.07
C ASP A 29 24.39 -9.61 -3.89
N GLN A 30 24.32 -10.26 -5.05
CA GLN A 30 25.44 -10.31 -6.00
C GLN A 30 25.82 -8.93 -6.53
N VAL A 31 24.83 -8.09 -6.88
CA VAL A 31 25.07 -6.71 -7.35
C VAL A 31 25.59 -5.83 -6.22
N LYS A 32 25.03 -5.95 -5.01
CA LYS A 32 25.48 -5.25 -3.80
C LYS A 32 26.95 -5.55 -3.48
N LYS A 33 27.37 -6.82 -3.49
CA LYS A 33 28.78 -7.24 -3.33
C LYS A 33 29.70 -6.60 -4.39
N LYS A 34 29.23 -6.43 -5.63
CA LYS A 34 29.98 -5.75 -6.71
C LYS A 34 30.08 -4.24 -6.46
N ILE A 35 29.01 -3.59 -6.02
CA ILE A 35 29.00 -2.16 -5.63
C ILE A 35 29.94 -1.91 -4.45
N ASP A 36 29.89 -2.75 -3.41
CA ASP A 36 30.74 -2.63 -2.21
C ASP A 36 32.23 -2.77 -2.56
N ASN A 37 32.59 -3.64 -3.50
CA ASN A 37 33.97 -3.80 -3.97
C ASN A 37 34.42 -2.61 -4.83
N LEU A 38 33.62 -2.18 -5.82
CA LEU A 38 33.90 -0.96 -6.58
C LEU A 38 34.04 0.27 -5.67
N GLN A 39 33.22 0.37 -4.62
CA GLN A 39 33.28 1.48 -3.67
C GLN A 39 34.53 1.44 -2.76
N LYS A 40 35.17 0.27 -2.57
CA LYS A 40 36.52 0.17 -1.96
C LYS A 40 37.58 0.67 -2.93
N GLU A 41 37.55 0.22 -4.19
CA GLU A 41 38.49 0.63 -5.23
C GLU A 41 38.46 2.15 -5.48
N ILE A 42 37.26 2.72 -5.62
CA ILE A 42 37.01 4.17 -5.72
C ILE A 42 37.60 4.91 -4.51
N LYS A 43 37.39 4.42 -3.28
CA LYS A 43 37.96 5.01 -2.05
C LYS A 43 39.50 4.97 -2.03
N VAL A 44 40.12 3.93 -2.58
CA VAL A 44 41.59 3.84 -2.67
C VAL A 44 42.12 4.80 -3.74
N ALA A 45 41.52 4.80 -4.94
CA ALA A 45 41.95 5.64 -6.05
C ALA A 45 41.82 7.16 -5.76
N ASN A 46 40.77 7.59 -5.05
CA ASN A 46 40.52 9.00 -4.77
C ASN A 46 41.52 9.63 -3.76
N LYS A 47 42.25 8.83 -2.96
CA LYS A 47 43.19 9.36 -1.94
C LYS A 47 44.35 10.18 -2.52
N GLY A 48 44.70 10.00 -3.80
CA GLY A 48 45.86 10.68 -4.41
C GLY A 48 45.68 12.18 -4.73
N LYS A 49 44.47 12.74 -4.57
CA LYS A 49 44.13 14.09 -5.06
C LYS A 49 44.88 15.23 -4.35
N GLU A 50 45.03 15.14 -3.03
CA GLU A 50 45.78 16.17 -2.28
C GLU A 50 47.27 16.17 -2.63
N ASP A 51 47.88 15.00 -2.70
CA ASP A 51 49.33 14.88 -2.94
C ASP A 51 49.69 15.23 -4.38
N PHE A 52 48.78 15.00 -5.33
CA PHE A 52 48.87 15.58 -6.67
C PHE A 52 48.83 17.12 -6.62
N ASN A 53 47.89 17.72 -5.88
CA ASN A 53 47.78 19.18 -5.77
C ASN A 53 49.00 19.82 -5.08
N LYS A 54 49.53 19.19 -4.04
CA LYS A 54 50.79 19.60 -3.37
C LYS A 54 51.94 19.58 -4.38
N LYS A 55 52.25 18.40 -4.96
CA LYS A 55 53.33 18.24 -5.95
C LYS A 55 53.18 19.16 -7.16
N LYS A 56 51.95 19.40 -7.64
CA LYS A 56 51.67 20.37 -8.72
C LYS A 56 52.06 21.79 -8.30
N LYS A 57 51.68 22.23 -7.09
CA LYS A 57 52.06 23.54 -6.56
C LYS A 57 53.59 23.64 -6.41
N ASP A 58 54.24 22.61 -5.89
CA ASP A 58 55.69 22.58 -5.65
C ASP A 58 56.51 22.63 -6.94
N ILE A 59 56.01 22.05 -8.04
CA ILE A 59 56.62 22.16 -9.38
C ILE A 59 56.35 23.54 -9.99
N VAL A 60 55.13 24.08 -9.88
CA VAL A 60 54.78 25.42 -10.38
C VAL A 60 55.63 26.50 -9.69
N MET A 61 55.74 26.46 -8.36
CA MET A 61 56.59 27.41 -7.60
C MET A 61 58.07 27.35 -8.02
N ARG A 62 58.60 26.18 -8.40
CA ARG A 62 59.96 26.07 -8.96
C ARG A 62 60.07 26.61 -10.39
N ILE A 63 59.08 26.35 -11.25
CA ILE A 63 59.00 26.92 -12.61
C ILE A 63 58.94 28.46 -12.57
N ASP A 64 58.23 29.01 -11.58
CA ASP A 64 58.06 30.46 -11.40
C ASP A 64 59.31 31.10 -10.77
N GLY A 65 59.95 30.44 -9.79
CA GLY A 65 61.24 30.87 -9.24
C GLY A 65 62.35 30.92 -10.29
N VAL A 66 62.53 29.84 -11.05
CA VAL A 66 63.49 29.77 -12.17
C VAL A 66 63.15 30.79 -13.26
N GLN A 67 61.88 31.14 -13.47
CA GLN A 67 61.52 32.24 -14.36
C GLN A 67 61.98 33.60 -13.83
N GLN A 68 61.78 33.90 -12.54
CA GLN A 68 62.24 35.16 -11.93
C GLN A 68 63.77 35.29 -11.99
N GLU A 69 64.52 34.19 -11.91
CA GLU A 69 65.97 34.19 -12.09
C GLU A 69 66.39 34.43 -13.55
N ILE A 70 65.69 33.84 -14.51
CA ILE A 70 65.86 34.15 -15.95
C ILE A 70 65.57 35.62 -16.22
N ASP A 71 64.50 36.19 -15.66
CA ASP A 71 64.11 37.58 -15.89
C ASP A 71 65.12 38.58 -15.29
N LYS A 72 65.67 38.29 -14.10
CA LYS A 72 66.79 39.05 -13.50
C LYS A 72 68.02 39.02 -14.41
N LEU A 73 68.49 37.84 -14.79
CA LEU A 73 69.66 37.70 -15.67
C LEU A 73 69.42 38.30 -17.07
N GLU A 74 68.20 38.25 -17.60
CA GLU A 74 67.85 38.93 -18.85
C GLU A 74 67.85 40.46 -18.71
N SER A 75 67.54 41.01 -17.54
CA SER A 75 67.66 42.45 -17.26
C SER A 75 69.12 42.89 -17.14
N GLU A 76 69.96 42.13 -16.43
CA GLU A 76 71.42 42.36 -16.34
C GLU A 76 72.10 42.24 -17.71
N ARG A 77 71.66 41.27 -18.53
CA ARG A 77 72.13 41.14 -19.91
C ARG A 77 71.74 42.34 -20.78
N ARG A 78 70.62 43.02 -20.50
CA ARG A 78 70.21 44.25 -21.21
C ARG A 78 71.05 45.44 -20.75
N THR A 79 71.23 45.66 -19.45
CA THR A 79 72.07 46.77 -18.96
C THR A 79 73.52 46.67 -19.43
N ILE A 80 74.10 45.46 -19.43
CA ILE A 80 75.45 45.22 -19.97
C ILE A 80 75.53 45.46 -21.49
N LEU A 81 74.47 45.18 -22.25
CA LEU A 81 74.41 45.53 -23.67
C LEU A 81 74.33 47.04 -23.89
N ASP A 82 73.48 47.75 -23.14
CA ASP A 82 73.34 49.21 -23.22
C ASP A 82 74.64 49.92 -22.81
N GLU A 83 75.32 49.43 -21.78
CA GLU A 83 76.66 49.89 -21.39
C GLU A 83 77.69 49.63 -22.48
N MET A 84 77.70 48.43 -23.08
CA MET A 84 78.62 48.09 -24.16
C MET A 84 78.38 48.95 -25.41
N GLU A 85 77.13 49.29 -25.74
CA GLU A 85 76.82 50.19 -26.85
C GLU A 85 77.30 51.62 -26.56
N LYS A 86 77.09 52.13 -25.33
CA LYS A 86 77.62 53.44 -24.89
C LYS A 86 79.15 53.47 -24.96
N LYS A 87 79.83 52.44 -24.48
CA LYS A 87 81.30 52.29 -24.57
C LYS A 87 81.79 52.23 -26.01
N GLN A 88 81.09 51.52 -26.90
CA GLN A 88 81.42 51.47 -28.33
C GLN A 88 81.17 52.80 -29.06
N LYS A 89 80.15 53.59 -28.67
CA LYS A 89 79.94 54.96 -29.18
C LYS A 89 81.08 55.86 -28.74
N HIS A 90 81.43 55.85 -27.46
CA HIS A 90 82.55 56.64 -26.93
C HIS A 90 83.90 56.28 -27.56
N LYS A 91 84.17 54.99 -27.84
CA LYS A 91 85.36 54.59 -28.59
C LYS A 91 85.39 55.17 -30.01
N LYS A 92 84.24 55.24 -30.70
CA LYS A 92 84.13 55.87 -32.03
C LYS A 92 84.41 57.38 -31.93
N GLU A 93 83.88 58.06 -30.91
CA GLU A 93 84.16 59.47 -30.63
C GLU A 93 85.66 59.71 -30.36
N LEU A 94 86.28 58.95 -29.45
CA LEU A 94 87.73 58.97 -29.18
C LEU A 94 88.56 58.79 -30.45
N LYS A 95 88.23 57.79 -31.28
CA LYS A 95 88.95 57.53 -32.54
C LYS A 95 88.77 58.64 -33.57
N VAL A 96 87.58 59.22 -33.69
CA VAL A 96 87.32 60.37 -34.58
C VAL A 96 88.05 61.62 -34.08
N ASN A 97 88.04 61.87 -32.77
CA ASN A 97 88.75 62.99 -32.15
C ASN A 97 90.26 62.88 -32.34
N ALA A 98 90.85 61.72 -32.06
CA ALA A 98 92.26 61.44 -32.34
C ALA A 98 92.59 61.63 -33.84
N GLN A 99 91.77 61.09 -34.76
CA GLN A 99 91.98 61.26 -36.20
C GLN A 99 91.87 62.72 -36.66
N ASN A 100 91.01 63.52 -36.04
CA ASN A 100 90.89 64.96 -36.32
C ASN A 100 92.07 65.75 -35.76
N MET A 101 92.54 65.42 -34.55
CA MET A 101 93.79 65.94 -33.99
C MET A 101 94.99 65.63 -34.92
N LYS A 102 95.11 64.39 -35.41
CA LYS A 102 96.16 63.98 -36.37
C LYS A 102 96.19 64.87 -37.61
N LYS A 103 95.02 65.14 -38.20
CA LYS A 103 94.86 66.05 -39.36
C LYS A 103 95.25 67.49 -39.03
N GLN A 104 94.91 67.97 -37.83
CA GLN A 104 95.20 69.34 -37.39
C GLN A 104 96.69 69.56 -37.07
N ILE A 105 97.35 68.55 -36.50
CA ILE A 105 98.77 68.63 -36.11
C ILE A 105 99.67 68.57 -37.35
N GLY A 106 99.41 67.66 -38.29
CA GLY A 106 100.14 67.54 -39.56
C GLY A 106 101.57 66.97 -39.47
N PHE A 107 102.08 66.72 -38.25
CA PHE A 107 103.38 66.13 -37.96
C PHE A 107 103.22 64.84 -37.15
N HIS A 108 104.20 63.94 -37.27
CA HIS A 108 104.12 62.59 -36.68
C HIS A 108 104.86 62.49 -35.35
N ASN A 109 106.03 63.14 -35.20
CA ASN A 109 106.82 63.14 -33.96
C ASN A 109 107.11 64.57 -33.47
N GLU A 110 107.27 64.75 -32.16
CA GLU A 110 107.63 66.05 -31.57
C GLU A 110 109.02 66.52 -32.03
N GLU A 111 109.94 65.58 -32.30
CA GLU A 111 111.24 65.88 -32.90
C GLU A 111 111.13 66.54 -34.28
N ASP A 112 110.15 66.17 -35.09
CA ASP A 112 110.02 66.67 -36.47
C ASP A 112 109.44 68.09 -36.47
N ILE A 113 108.63 68.41 -35.46
CA ILE A 113 108.24 69.79 -35.15
C ILE A 113 109.48 70.60 -34.71
N GLU A 114 110.35 70.05 -33.86
CA GLU A 114 111.59 70.73 -33.44
C GLU A 114 112.59 70.96 -34.57
N LYS A 115 112.85 69.94 -35.41
CA LYS A 115 113.74 70.05 -36.58
C LYS A 115 113.26 71.19 -37.47
N LYS A 116 111.95 71.26 -37.73
CA LYS A 116 111.33 72.31 -38.55
C LYS A 116 111.32 73.69 -37.89
N ILE A 117 111.18 73.79 -36.57
CA ILE A 117 111.35 75.06 -35.84
C ILE A 117 112.81 75.54 -36.01
N LYS A 118 113.80 74.69 -35.72
CA LYS A 118 115.24 75.00 -35.83
C LYS A 118 115.63 75.39 -37.26
N GLU A 119 115.05 74.75 -38.28
CA GLU A 119 115.22 75.15 -39.68
C GLU A 119 114.69 76.57 -39.98
N ILE A 120 113.56 76.97 -39.40
CA ILE A 120 112.98 78.30 -39.61
C ILE A 120 113.76 79.35 -38.81
N GLU A 121 114.14 79.05 -37.57
CA GLU A 121 115.00 79.89 -36.72
C GLU A 121 116.36 80.15 -37.41
N ASN A 122 117.00 79.12 -37.95
CA ASN A 122 118.24 79.27 -38.72
C ASN A 122 118.05 80.15 -39.98
N LYS A 123 116.91 80.02 -40.69
CA LYS A 123 116.59 80.89 -41.84
C LYS A 123 116.38 82.34 -41.41
N LEU A 124 115.68 82.59 -40.31
CA LEU A 124 115.50 83.93 -39.74
C LEU A 124 116.84 84.57 -39.34
N MET A 125 117.77 83.78 -38.80
CA MET A 125 119.08 84.27 -38.33
C MET A 125 120.13 84.48 -39.45
N THR A 126 119.99 83.81 -40.61
CA THR A 126 121.05 83.77 -41.63
C THR A 126 120.67 84.33 -43.00
N SER A 127 119.42 84.75 -43.22
CA SER A 127 118.96 85.24 -44.53
C SER A 127 118.28 86.61 -44.49
N THR A 128 118.55 87.44 -45.49
CA THR A 128 117.97 88.78 -45.67
C THR A 128 116.60 88.66 -46.33
N ILE A 129 115.56 88.47 -45.52
CA ILE A 129 114.15 88.33 -45.94
C ILE A 129 113.36 89.62 -45.75
N SER A 130 112.19 89.71 -46.41
CA SER A 130 111.26 90.82 -46.18
C SER A 130 110.61 90.74 -44.79
N ILE A 131 110.35 91.88 -44.16
CA ILE A 131 109.56 91.99 -42.90
C ILE A 131 108.20 91.27 -43.02
N LYS A 132 107.63 91.18 -44.23
CA LYS A 132 106.39 90.42 -44.49
C LYS A 132 106.61 88.90 -44.38
N GLU A 133 107.74 88.40 -44.83
CA GLU A 133 108.13 86.98 -44.84
C GLU A 133 108.63 86.55 -43.47
N GLU A 134 109.44 87.38 -42.82
CA GLU A 134 109.85 87.27 -41.42
C GLU A 134 108.64 87.06 -40.51
N LYS A 135 107.62 87.92 -40.64
CA LYS A 135 106.36 87.80 -39.89
C LYS A 135 105.60 86.50 -40.19
N LEU A 136 105.65 85.99 -41.42
CA LEU A 136 105.04 84.70 -41.78
C LEU A 136 105.80 83.51 -41.15
N LEU A 137 107.14 83.55 -41.14
CA LEU A 137 107.99 82.54 -40.52
C LEU A 137 107.87 82.53 -38.99
N ILE A 138 107.80 83.71 -38.35
CA ILE A 138 107.52 83.84 -36.90
C ILE A 138 106.12 83.30 -36.58
N ASN A 139 105.09 83.62 -37.37
CA ASN A 139 103.76 83.03 -37.22
C ASN A 139 103.78 81.49 -37.39
N GLN A 140 104.64 80.97 -38.28
CA GLN A 140 104.82 79.54 -38.47
C GLN A 140 105.48 78.86 -37.27
N ILE A 141 106.52 79.46 -36.66
CA ILE A 141 107.10 78.97 -35.40
C ILE A 141 106.06 78.99 -34.27
N GLN A 142 105.24 80.04 -34.16
CA GLN A 142 104.17 80.11 -33.16
C GLN A 142 103.09 79.02 -33.38
N ALA A 143 102.78 78.67 -34.63
CA ALA A 143 101.87 77.56 -34.94
C ALA A 143 102.49 76.20 -34.60
N LEU A 144 103.76 75.98 -34.95
CA LEU A 144 104.49 74.74 -34.63
C LEU A 144 104.60 74.51 -33.11
N ASN A 145 104.92 75.56 -32.35
CA ASN A 145 104.95 75.48 -30.88
C ASN A 145 103.56 75.23 -30.25
N LYS A 146 102.46 75.69 -30.87
CA LYS A 146 101.09 75.33 -30.45
C LYS A 146 100.74 73.87 -30.79
N ASN A 147 101.35 73.29 -31.84
CA ASN A 147 101.11 71.90 -32.23
C ASN A 147 101.83 70.87 -31.34
N LYS A 148 102.94 71.22 -30.65
CA LYS A 148 103.61 70.34 -29.67
C LYS A 148 102.69 69.76 -28.59
N PRO A 149 102.01 70.55 -27.74
CA PRO A 149 101.13 70.00 -26.69
C PRO A 149 99.91 69.26 -27.27
N LEU A 150 99.46 69.62 -28.48
CA LEU A 150 98.43 68.86 -29.18
C LEU A 150 98.92 67.46 -29.59
N LEU A 151 100.19 67.29 -29.96
CA LEU A 151 100.77 65.99 -30.30
C LEU A 151 100.91 65.06 -29.08
N SER A 152 101.33 65.58 -27.93
CA SER A 152 101.32 64.84 -26.66
C SER A 152 99.89 64.41 -26.26
N SER A 153 98.89 65.28 -26.48
CA SER A 153 97.48 64.97 -26.22
C SER A 153 96.91 63.94 -27.19
N TYR A 154 97.23 64.06 -28.48
CA TYR A 154 96.90 63.09 -29.52
C TYR A 154 97.48 61.70 -29.21
N SER A 155 98.75 61.63 -28.82
CA SER A 155 99.41 60.37 -28.46
C SER A 155 98.72 59.66 -27.30
N LYS A 156 98.30 60.41 -26.27
CA LYS A 156 97.48 59.88 -25.16
C LYS A 156 96.13 59.35 -25.67
N MET A 157 95.43 60.12 -26.50
CA MET A 157 94.11 59.74 -27.03
C MET A 157 94.16 58.55 -28.02
N GLU A 158 95.23 58.40 -28.83
CA GLU A 158 95.44 57.23 -29.70
C GLU A 158 95.79 55.96 -28.90
N ASN A 159 96.59 56.09 -27.84
CA ASN A 159 96.87 55.00 -26.91
C ASN A 159 95.60 54.56 -26.14
N GLU A 160 94.81 55.51 -25.63
CA GLU A 160 93.53 55.26 -24.96
C GLU A 160 92.55 54.57 -25.92
N ALA A 161 92.32 55.14 -27.11
CA ALA A 161 91.41 54.57 -28.11
C ALA A 161 91.82 53.17 -28.61
N SER A 162 93.11 52.85 -28.57
CA SER A 162 93.66 51.53 -28.90
C SER A 162 93.37 50.50 -27.82
N LYS A 163 93.65 50.82 -26.54
CA LYS A 163 93.45 49.90 -25.41
C LYS A 163 91.98 49.77 -24.95
N TYR A 164 91.12 50.70 -25.36
CA TYR A 164 89.73 50.80 -24.92
C TYR A 164 88.91 49.50 -25.08
N ASP A 165 89.17 48.71 -26.12
CA ASP A 165 88.46 47.44 -26.33
C ASP A 165 88.80 46.42 -25.24
N ASP A 166 90.10 46.21 -24.98
CA ASP A 166 90.59 45.17 -24.08
C ASP A 166 90.31 45.53 -22.62
N GLU A 167 90.44 46.81 -22.25
CA GLU A 167 90.21 47.29 -20.89
C GLU A 167 88.71 47.42 -20.54
N THR A 168 87.83 47.70 -21.52
CA THR A 168 86.41 48.01 -21.21
C THR A 168 85.36 47.13 -21.90
N ILE A 169 85.59 46.70 -23.15
CA ILE A 169 84.57 45.99 -23.95
C ILE A 169 84.73 44.47 -23.85
N VAL A 170 85.96 43.94 -23.81
CA VAL A 170 86.24 42.51 -23.61
C VAL A 170 85.72 41.99 -22.27
N PRO A 171 85.88 42.68 -21.12
CA PRO A 171 85.30 42.25 -19.84
C PRO A 171 83.77 42.24 -19.85
N LEU A 172 83.12 43.22 -20.50
CA LEU A 172 81.66 43.25 -20.64
C LEU A 172 81.13 42.12 -21.53
N LYS A 173 81.86 41.75 -22.60
CA LYS A 173 81.54 40.56 -23.42
C LYS A 173 81.60 39.28 -22.58
N SER A 174 82.70 39.07 -21.85
CA SER A 174 82.89 37.90 -20.98
C SER A 174 81.78 37.77 -19.92
N LYS A 175 81.41 38.86 -19.25
CA LYS A 175 80.25 38.90 -18.33
C LYS A 175 78.95 38.52 -19.03
N MET A 176 78.66 39.11 -20.20
CA MET A 176 77.46 38.81 -20.98
C MET A 176 77.40 37.34 -21.41
N ASP A 177 78.51 36.73 -21.80
CA ASP A 177 78.53 35.33 -22.25
C ASP A 177 78.38 34.34 -21.09
N SER A 178 78.95 34.65 -19.91
CA SER A 178 78.64 33.94 -18.65
C SER A 178 77.14 34.01 -18.30
N ILE A 179 76.52 35.18 -18.40
CA ILE A 179 75.08 35.36 -18.16
C ILE A 179 74.24 34.57 -19.19
N ARG A 180 74.65 34.53 -20.46
CA ARG A 180 73.99 33.69 -21.49
C ARG A 180 74.05 32.20 -21.16
N GLU A 181 75.18 31.70 -20.66
CA GLU A 181 75.28 30.32 -20.18
C GLU A 181 74.35 30.04 -18.99
N GLN A 182 74.29 30.94 -18.01
CA GLN A 182 73.41 30.80 -16.83
C GLN A 182 71.93 30.78 -17.24
N ILE A 183 71.52 31.71 -18.11
CA ILE A 183 70.17 31.73 -18.70
C ILE A 183 69.87 30.41 -19.44
N ASN A 184 70.82 29.86 -20.20
CA ASN A 184 70.63 28.58 -20.90
C ASN A 184 70.52 27.38 -19.94
N LYS A 185 71.29 27.37 -18.84
CA LYS A 185 71.20 26.35 -17.77
C LYS A 185 69.81 26.41 -17.11
N LEU A 186 69.35 27.58 -16.69
CA LEU A 186 68.02 27.79 -16.09
C LEU A 186 66.87 27.48 -17.07
N ARG A 187 67.00 27.81 -18.36
CA ARG A 187 66.00 27.47 -19.39
C ARG A 187 65.87 25.94 -19.57
N ASN A 188 66.97 25.19 -19.48
CA ASN A 188 66.95 23.73 -19.49
C ASN A 188 66.32 23.16 -18.22
N GLU A 189 66.61 23.71 -17.04
CA GLU A 189 65.95 23.32 -15.79
C GLU A 189 64.43 23.57 -15.84
N LYS A 190 64.02 24.76 -16.28
CA LYS A 190 62.60 25.11 -16.49
C LYS A 190 61.91 24.17 -17.47
N LYS A 191 62.60 23.71 -18.52
CA LYS A 191 62.09 22.69 -19.46
C LYS A 191 61.91 21.34 -18.75
N ASN A 192 62.86 20.93 -17.92
CA ASN A 192 62.78 19.68 -17.16
C ASN A 192 61.64 19.70 -16.12
N GLU A 193 61.47 20.78 -15.36
CA GLU A 193 60.32 20.91 -14.43
C GLU A 193 58.98 21.00 -15.17
N ARG A 194 58.92 21.65 -16.34
CA ARG A 194 57.73 21.62 -17.20
C ARG A 194 57.41 20.23 -17.74
N ASN A 195 58.40 19.36 -17.96
CA ASN A 195 58.16 17.96 -18.34
C ASN A 195 57.63 17.15 -17.15
N LYS A 196 58.25 17.26 -15.97
CA LYS A 196 57.74 16.67 -14.71
C LYS A 196 56.30 17.08 -14.42
N LEU A 197 55.94 18.34 -14.70
CA LEU A 197 54.57 18.85 -14.56
C LEU A 197 53.59 18.15 -15.52
N LYS A 198 53.98 17.92 -16.78
CA LYS A 198 53.17 17.19 -17.77
C LYS A 198 53.01 15.71 -17.39
N GLU A 199 54.10 15.04 -16.99
CA GLU A 199 54.07 13.64 -16.54
C GLU A 199 53.17 13.46 -15.31
N LEU A 200 53.24 14.39 -14.36
CA LEU A 200 52.35 14.42 -13.20
C LEU A 200 50.88 14.66 -13.61
N GLN A 201 50.61 15.54 -14.59
CA GLN A 201 49.26 15.80 -15.10
C GLN A 201 48.69 14.59 -15.86
N ASN A 202 49.45 13.99 -16.78
CA ASN A 202 49.03 12.81 -17.54
C ASN A 202 48.71 11.63 -16.61
N SER A 203 49.63 11.30 -15.70
CA SER A 203 49.43 10.19 -14.75
C SER A 203 48.33 10.44 -13.72
N TYR A 204 47.92 11.69 -13.50
CA TYR A 204 46.70 12.03 -12.76
C TYR A 204 45.45 11.89 -13.64
N GLN A 205 45.49 12.34 -14.90
CA GLN A 205 44.39 12.22 -15.85
C GLN A 205 44.03 10.75 -16.14
N GLU A 206 45.02 9.88 -16.32
CA GLU A 206 44.84 8.42 -16.45
C GLU A 206 44.12 7.83 -15.23
N LYS A 207 44.59 8.15 -14.02
CA LYS A 207 43.96 7.72 -12.76
C LYS A 207 42.54 8.28 -12.62
N ASN A 208 42.29 9.51 -13.07
CA ASN A 208 40.98 10.12 -13.03
C ASN A 208 40.03 9.54 -14.10
N SER A 209 40.54 9.10 -15.27
CA SER A 209 39.75 8.34 -16.25
C SER A 209 39.30 7.02 -15.65
N LYS A 210 40.25 6.24 -15.11
CA LYS A 210 39.95 4.96 -14.45
C LYS A 210 39.00 5.13 -13.25
N LEU A 211 39.12 6.22 -12.48
CA LEU A 211 38.18 6.57 -11.42
C LEU A 211 36.76 6.86 -11.97
N ASN A 212 36.66 7.59 -13.09
CA ASN A 212 35.38 7.84 -13.75
C ASN A 212 34.77 6.55 -14.34
N GLU A 213 35.57 5.66 -14.90
CA GLU A 213 35.15 4.33 -15.37
C GLU A 213 34.60 3.47 -14.22
N LEU A 214 35.28 3.44 -13.07
CA LEU A 214 34.82 2.75 -11.86
C LEU A 214 33.52 3.36 -11.30
N ASN A 215 33.39 4.69 -11.32
CA ASN A 215 32.14 5.38 -10.94
C ASN A 215 30.99 5.02 -11.90
N ASN A 216 31.22 5.06 -13.22
CA ASN A 216 30.24 4.67 -14.23
C ASN A 216 29.80 3.20 -14.07
N LEU A 217 30.73 2.30 -13.76
CA LEU A 217 30.42 0.90 -13.44
C LEU A 217 29.57 0.79 -12.16
N ARG A 218 29.95 1.48 -11.09
CA ARG A 218 29.19 1.52 -9.82
C ARG A 218 27.77 2.02 -10.03
N ASP A 219 27.59 3.09 -10.81
CA ASP A 219 26.28 3.69 -11.04
C ASP A 219 25.42 2.82 -11.98
N ASN A 220 26.03 2.12 -12.95
CA ASN A 220 25.34 1.11 -13.76
C ASN A 220 24.92 -0.12 -12.93
N TYR A 221 25.74 -0.57 -11.98
CA TYR A 221 25.32 -1.60 -11.02
C TYR A 221 24.23 -1.09 -10.07
N SER A 222 24.29 0.17 -9.64
CA SER A 222 23.26 0.79 -8.80
C SER A 222 21.91 0.89 -9.51
N LYS A 223 21.90 1.21 -10.82
CA LYS A 223 20.70 1.14 -11.67
C LYS A 223 20.11 -0.28 -11.76
N LYS A 224 20.95 -1.31 -11.91
CA LYS A 224 20.50 -2.72 -11.90
C LYS A 224 19.97 -3.16 -10.53
N MET A 225 20.60 -2.73 -9.44
CA MET A 225 20.11 -2.97 -8.09
C MET A 225 18.71 -2.36 -7.88
N ASN A 226 18.49 -1.15 -8.41
CA ASN A 226 17.19 -0.49 -8.38
C ASN A 226 16.16 -1.18 -9.28
N SER A 227 16.51 -1.71 -10.45
CA SER A 227 15.57 -2.48 -11.28
C SER A 227 15.12 -3.76 -10.57
N TYR A 228 16.05 -4.53 -9.98
CA TYR A 228 15.70 -5.70 -9.18
C TYR A 228 14.81 -5.36 -7.96
N PHE A 229 14.99 -4.20 -7.31
CA PHE A 229 14.07 -3.76 -6.25
C PHE A 229 12.67 -3.40 -6.78
N VAL A 230 12.56 -2.81 -7.98
CA VAL A 230 11.27 -2.54 -8.63
C VAL A 230 10.60 -3.84 -9.07
N GLU A 231 11.35 -4.75 -9.70
CA GLU A 231 10.89 -6.09 -10.07
C GLU A 231 10.35 -6.84 -8.85
N ARG A 232 11.12 -6.92 -7.75
CA ARG A 232 10.67 -7.55 -6.50
C ARG A 232 9.41 -6.90 -5.95
N ARG A 233 9.30 -5.56 -5.97
CA ARG A 233 8.11 -4.84 -5.51
C ARG A 233 6.89 -5.16 -6.37
N ASN A 234 7.03 -5.15 -7.69
CA ASN A 234 5.94 -5.46 -8.61
C ASN A 234 5.45 -6.90 -8.41
N LEU A 235 6.38 -7.85 -8.28
CA LEU A 235 6.09 -9.27 -8.01
C LEU A 235 5.33 -9.46 -6.67
N THR A 236 5.69 -8.70 -5.63
CA THR A 236 4.94 -8.68 -4.36
C THR A 236 3.53 -8.10 -4.52
N VAL A 237 3.37 -7.01 -5.29
CA VAL A 237 2.05 -6.40 -5.55
C VAL A 237 1.15 -7.34 -6.33
N GLU A 238 1.63 -7.93 -7.43
CA GLU A 238 0.87 -8.90 -8.23
C GLU A 238 0.33 -10.08 -7.39
N MET A 239 1.13 -10.57 -6.44
CA MET A 239 0.72 -11.70 -5.60
C MET A 239 -0.25 -11.29 -4.49
N GLU A 240 -0.12 -10.09 -3.93
CA GLU A 240 -1.12 -9.58 -3.00
C GLU A 240 -2.45 -9.27 -3.72
N GLU A 241 -2.42 -8.78 -4.96
CA GLU A 241 -3.62 -8.63 -5.81
C GLU A 241 -4.29 -9.99 -6.08
N LYS A 242 -3.54 -11.00 -6.56
CA LYS A 242 -4.06 -12.36 -6.79
C LYS A 242 -4.61 -12.98 -5.49
N ARG A 243 -3.94 -12.75 -4.35
CA ARG A 243 -4.37 -13.18 -3.01
C ARG A 243 -5.65 -12.47 -2.54
N GLN A 244 -5.80 -11.18 -2.84
CA GLN A 244 -7.03 -10.43 -2.55
C GLN A 244 -8.19 -10.88 -3.44
N GLN A 245 -7.98 -11.06 -4.75
CA GLN A 245 -8.99 -11.61 -5.68
C GLN A 245 -9.48 -13.00 -5.24
N TYR A 246 -8.57 -13.89 -4.85
CA TYR A 246 -8.94 -15.21 -4.34
C TYR A 246 -9.66 -15.15 -2.98
N ARG A 247 -9.31 -14.18 -2.12
CA ARG A 247 -9.97 -13.94 -0.83
C ARG A 247 -11.38 -13.38 -1.00
N THR A 248 -11.58 -12.38 -1.86
CA THR A 248 -12.91 -11.81 -2.13
C THR A 248 -13.80 -12.86 -2.81
N TYR A 249 -13.27 -13.62 -3.78
CA TYR A 249 -13.98 -14.77 -4.36
C TYR A 249 -14.48 -15.76 -3.29
N LYS A 250 -13.63 -16.17 -2.33
CA LYS A 250 -14.04 -17.05 -1.22
C LYS A 250 -15.08 -16.42 -0.30
N ILE A 251 -14.95 -15.14 0.03
CA ILE A 251 -15.92 -14.42 0.86
C ILE A 251 -17.28 -14.37 0.16
N ASN A 252 -17.31 -13.97 -1.11
CA ASN A 252 -18.54 -13.88 -1.91
C ASN A 252 -19.21 -15.25 -2.06
N LEU A 253 -18.44 -16.32 -2.27
CA LEU A 253 -18.96 -17.70 -2.33
C LEU A 253 -19.56 -18.16 -1.00
N MET A 254 -18.96 -17.79 0.14
CA MET A 254 -19.50 -18.07 1.47
C MET A 254 -20.77 -17.26 1.77
N GLN A 255 -20.77 -15.96 1.41
CA GLN A 255 -21.94 -15.09 1.55
C GLN A 255 -23.12 -15.60 0.71
N ALA A 256 -22.89 -15.94 -0.57
CA ALA A 256 -23.94 -16.48 -1.45
C ALA A 256 -24.48 -17.84 -0.97
N LYS A 257 -23.69 -18.65 -0.25
CA LYS A 257 -24.17 -19.87 0.42
C LYS A 257 -24.94 -19.54 1.70
N GLN A 258 -24.53 -18.54 2.46
CA GLN A 258 -25.22 -18.11 3.68
C GLN A 258 -26.55 -17.43 3.39
N GLN A 259 -26.64 -16.66 2.29
CA GLN A 259 -27.88 -16.05 1.78
C GLN A 259 -28.90 -17.12 1.41
N LYS A 260 -28.54 -18.05 0.51
CA LYS A 260 -29.39 -19.22 0.17
C LYS A 260 -29.82 -20.02 1.40
N LEU A 261 -28.91 -20.26 2.36
CA LEU A 261 -29.25 -20.97 3.60
C LEU A 261 -30.18 -20.18 4.55
N LYS A 262 -30.19 -18.84 4.48
CA LYS A 262 -31.18 -18.00 5.17
C LYS A 262 -32.51 -18.05 4.45
N GLU A 263 -32.52 -17.81 3.14
CA GLU A 263 -33.72 -17.91 2.27
C GLU A 263 -34.42 -19.28 2.43
N ASP A 264 -33.66 -20.39 2.37
CA ASP A 264 -34.16 -21.76 2.60
C ASP A 264 -34.71 -21.99 4.02
N ARG A 265 -34.20 -21.27 5.03
CA ARG A 265 -34.68 -21.37 6.43
C ARG A 265 -35.91 -20.51 6.65
N GLU A 266 -35.90 -19.27 6.19
CA GLU A 266 -37.02 -18.33 6.29
C GLU A 266 -38.24 -18.90 5.55
N ARG A 267 -38.03 -19.46 4.34
CA ARG A 267 -39.08 -20.16 3.60
C ARG A 267 -39.60 -21.42 4.33
N LYS A 268 -38.74 -22.21 4.98
CA LYS A 268 -39.16 -23.38 5.77
C LYS A 268 -39.90 -22.99 7.05
N ASN A 269 -39.51 -21.90 7.69
CA ASN A 269 -40.20 -21.38 8.87
C ASN A 269 -41.61 -20.91 8.49
N LEU A 270 -41.76 -20.17 7.38
CA LEU A 270 -43.07 -19.77 6.85
C LEU A 270 -43.94 -20.97 6.45
N GLU A 271 -43.36 -22.00 5.84
CA GLU A 271 -44.07 -23.25 5.51
C GLU A 271 -44.56 -23.99 6.77
N ILE A 272 -43.75 -24.05 7.83
CA ILE A 272 -44.13 -24.65 9.12
C ILE A 272 -45.19 -23.80 9.83
N GLU A 273 -45.04 -22.47 9.83
CA GLU A 273 -45.99 -21.51 10.41
C GLU A 273 -47.37 -21.65 9.72
N LYS A 274 -47.37 -21.71 8.38
CA LYS A 274 -48.57 -22.01 7.59
C LYS A 274 -49.21 -23.32 8.03
N GLN A 275 -48.45 -24.42 8.08
CA GLN A 275 -48.97 -25.74 8.45
C GLN A 275 -49.44 -25.83 9.91
N SER A 276 -48.94 -24.99 10.82
CA SER A 276 -49.52 -24.86 12.17
C SER A 276 -50.85 -24.10 12.18
N LEU A 277 -50.97 -23.02 11.38
CA LEU A 277 -52.20 -22.24 11.28
C LEU A 277 -53.31 -22.99 10.52
N GLU A 278 -52.96 -23.80 9.51
CA GLU A 278 -53.87 -24.71 8.82
C GLU A 278 -54.45 -25.75 9.80
N LYS A 279 -53.63 -26.30 10.69
CA LYS A 279 -54.11 -27.22 11.75
C LYS A 279 -54.97 -26.53 12.80
N GLU A 280 -54.59 -25.33 13.25
CA GLU A 280 -55.46 -24.54 14.12
C GLU A 280 -56.82 -24.22 13.46
N LEU A 281 -56.85 -24.08 12.13
CA LEU A 281 -58.08 -23.87 11.37
C LEU A 281 -58.94 -25.14 11.29
N GLU A 282 -58.32 -26.32 11.12
CA GLU A 282 -58.99 -27.64 11.15
C GLU A 282 -59.56 -27.95 12.55
N ASP A 283 -58.77 -27.74 13.61
CA ASP A 283 -59.18 -27.97 15.01
C ASP A 283 -60.38 -27.07 15.43
N ILE A 284 -60.59 -25.94 14.76
CA ILE A 284 -61.68 -24.98 15.05
C ILE A 284 -63.03 -25.39 14.46
N ASP A 285 -63.06 -26.24 13.42
CA ASP A 285 -64.31 -26.79 12.87
C ASP A 285 -64.96 -27.86 13.79
N LEU A 286 -64.32 -28.19 14.92
CA LEU A 286 -64.90 -28.98 16.01
C LEU A 286 -65.91 -28.13 16.81
N LEU A 287 -67.19 -28.14 16.39
CA LEU A 287 -68.27 -27.41 17.06
C LEU A 287 -68.36 -27.69 18.58
N PRO A 288 -68.15 -26.67 19.45
CA PRO A 288 -68.22 -26.85 20.90
C PRO A 288 -69.65 -27.10 21.39
N TYR A 289 -69.77 -27.76 22.55
CA TYR A 289 -71.04 -28.15 23.20
C TYR A 289 -71.97 -29.08 22.39
N ARG A 290 -71.54 -29.55 21.21
CA ARG A 290 -72.32 -30.46 20.34
C ARG A 290 -72.72 -31.77 21.02
N GLU A 291 -71.80 -32.38 21.76
CA GLU A 291 -72.04 -33.65 22.46
C GLU A 291 -73.00 -33.48 23.65
N GLU A 292 -72.88 -32.38 24.39
CA GLU A 292 -73.73 -32.07 25.54
C GLU A 292 -75.17 -31.77 25.13
N LEU A 293 -75.36 -31.02 24.03
CA LEU A 293 -76.68 -30.79 23.44
C LEU A 293 -77.33 -32.10 22.95
N ALA A 294 -76.58 -32.94 22.23
CA ALA A 294 -77.09 -34.24 21.78
C ALA A 294 -77.46 -35.17 22.96
N LEU A 295 -76.69 -35.14 24.05
CA LEU A 295 -76.96 -35.88 25.28
C LEU A 295 -78.25 -35.39 25.98
N ILE A 296 -78.47 -34.07 26.05
CA ILE A 296 -79.70 -33.48 26.60
C ILE A 296 -80.92 -33.76 25.71
N GLU A 297 -80.78 -33.72 24.38
CA GLU A 297 -81.87 -34.05 23.46
C GLU A 297 -82.29 -35.52 23.57
N ASN A 298 -81.33 -36.44 23.70
CA ASN A 298 -81.63 -37.86 23.95
C ASN A 298 -82.40 -38.07 25.27
N MET A 299 -82.09 -37.32 26.34
CA MET A 299 -82.89 -37.35 27.57
C MET A 299 -84.31 -36.81 27.37
N LEU A 300 -84.44 -35.68 26.65
CA LEU A 300 -85.75 -35.06 26.40
C LEU A 300 -86.64 -35.97 25.57
N VAL A 301 -86.09 -36.69 24.58
CA VAL A 301 -86.81 -37.73 23.83
C VAL A 301 -87.25 -38.88 24.76
N TYR A 302 -86.37 -39.36 25.64
CA TYR A 302 -86.69 -40.44 26.57
C TYR A 302 -87.76 -40.05 27.61
N LEU A 303 -87.66 -38.87 28.23
CA LEU A 303 -88.67 -38.39 29.17
C LEU A 303 -90.01 -38.12 28.49
N LYS A 304 -90.03 -37.56 27.27
CA LYS A 304 -91.27 -37.42 26.47
C LYS A 304 -91.91 -38.78 26.18
N LYS A 305 -91.11 -39.79 25.81
CA LYS A 305 -91.61 -41.17 25.63
C LYS A 305 -92.23 -41.75 26.90
N ILE A 306 -91.62 -41.53 28.07
CA ILE A 306 -92.21 -41.93 29.37
C ILE A 306 -93.52 -41.17 29.64
N GLN A 307 -93.57 -39.88 29.33
CA GLN A 307 -94.77 -39.04 29.49
C GLN A 307 -95.92 -39.53 28.58
N GLU A 308 -95.62 -39.97 27.36
CA GLU A 308 -96.56 -40.57 26.41
C GLU A 308 -96.99 -41.98 26.84
N GLU A 309 -96.07 -42.83 27.28
CA GLU A 309 -96.37 -44.16 27.82
C GLU A 309 -97.29 -44.08 29.06
N ASN A 310 -97.09 -43.09 29.93
CA ASN A 310 -97.96 -42.87 31.09
C ASN A 310 -99.37 -42.41 30.68
N LYS A 311 -99.47 -41.48 29.71
CA LYS A 311 -100.77 -41.05 29.13
C LYS A 311 -101.51 -42.21 28.45
N LEU A 312 -100.79 -43.13 27.79
CA LEU A 312 -101.33 -44.35 27.21
C LEU A 312 -101.79 -45.37 28.27
N GLU A 313 -101.09 -45.49 29.39
CA GLU A 313 -101.50 -46.36 30.51
C GLU A 313 -102.71 -45.79 31.28
N GLU A 314 -102.86 -44.46 31.37
CA GLU A 314 -104.08 -43.86 31.92
C GLU A 314 -105.28 -44.07 30.99
N ALA A 315 -105.10 -43.94 29.68
CA ALA A 315 -106.15 -44.22 28.69
C ALA A 315 -106.65 -45.68 28.74
N LYS A 316 -105.77 -46.64 29.04
CA LYS A 316 -106.11 -48.08 29.12
C LYS A 316 -106.81 -48.52 30.42
N ARG A 317 -107.04 -47.63 31.40
CA ARG A 317 -107.76 -48.00 32.64
C ARG A 317 -109.28 -47.95 32.52
N ASN A 318 -109.83 -47.53 31.38
CA ASN A 318 -111.26 -47.49 31.11
C ASN A 318 -111.67 -48.58 30.09
N GLN A 319 -112.69 -49.38 30.44
CA GLN A 319 -113.21 -50.57 29.73
C GLN A 319 -112.33 -51.84 29.84
N GLY A 320 -112.92 -53.03 29.63
CA GLY A 320 -112.19 -54.30 29.79
C GLY A 320 -112.97 -55.59 29.52
N SER A 321 -112.30 -56.71 29.84
CA SER A 321 -112.71 -58.14 29.78
C SER A 321 -112.83 -58.83 28.40
N ALA A 322 -112.00 -59.87 28.22
CA ALA A 322 -112.10 -61.04 27.32
C ALA A 322 -112.11 -60.78 25.78
N THR A 323 -111.48 -61.60 24.92
CA THR A 323 -111.56 -63.08 24.87
C THR A 323 -110.41 -63.74 24.05
N ALA A 324 -109.90 -64.87 24.58
CA ALA A 324 -109.29 -66.07 23.94
C ALA A 324 -108.21 -66.05 22.80
N ASN A 325 -107.22 -66.93 23.02
CA ASN A 325 -106.63 -67.94 22.11
C ASN A 325 -105.69 -67.62 20.90
N THR A 326 -104.41 -67.93 21.12
CA THR A 326 -103.66 -69.05 20.47
C THR A 326 -103.54 -69.16 18.93
N ALA A 327 -102.38 -68.73 18.39
CA ALA A 327 -101.53 -69.44 17.41
C ALA A 327 -100.12 -68.78 17.44
N ASN A 328 -98.97 -69.47 17.47
CA ASN A 328 -98.32 -70.31 16.43
C ASN A 328 -98.30 -69.65 15.03
N ALA A 329 -97.18 -69.54 14.30
CA ALA A 329 -95.82 -70.07 14.49
C ALA A 329 -94.79 -69.33 13.58
N ASN A 330 -93.48 -69.61 13.76
CA ASN A 330 -92.36 -69.54 12.79
C ASN A 330 -92.11 -68.19 12.02
N THR A 331 -90.90 -67.76 11.66
CA THR A 331 -89.57 -68.39 11.48
C THR A 331 -88.46 -67.56 12.19
N ALA A 332 -87.27 -68.07 12.55
CA ALA A 332 -86.08 -68.25 11.68
C ALA A 332 -85.85 -67.10 10.66
N ASN A 333 -84.64 -66.59 10.40
CA ASN A 333 -83.25 -66.97 10.75
C ASN A 333 -82.36 -65.69 10.55
N ALA A 334 -81.08 -65.54 10.89
CA ALA A 334 -80.06 -66.28 11.64
C ALA A 334 -78.94 -65.27 12.06
N ASN A 335 -77.88 -65.74 12.73
CA ASN A 335 -76.46 -65.29 12.68
C ASN A 335 -76.11 -63.80 12.41
N THR A 336 -75.19 -63.16 13.15
CA THR A 336 -73.89 -63.70 13.59
C THR A 336 -73.52 -63.33 15.02
N ALA A 337 -72.80 -64.24 15.69
CA ALA A 337 -72.13 -64.00 16.97
C ALA A 337 -70.65 -63.62 16.77
N ASN A 338 -69.91 -63.53 17.88
CA ASN A 338 -68.45 -63.40 18.00
C ASN A 338 -67.84 -61.99 17.71
N ALA A 339 -66.80 -61.54 18.44
CA ALA A 339 -66.22 -62.11 19.66
C ALA A 339 -65.38 -61.09 20.47
N ASN A 340 -65.35 -61.35 21.78
CA ASN A 340 -64.17 -61.48 22.66
C ASN A 340 -62.77 -61.18 22.06
N ALA A 341 -61.79 -60.66 22.83
CA ALA A 341 -61.80 -60.08 24.19
C ALA A 341 -60.40 -59.50 24.54
N ALA A 342 -60.32 -58.83 25.70
CA ALA A 342 -59.21 -58.86 26.66
C ALA A 342 -57.81 -58.33 26.26
N LYS A 343 -57.38 -57.25 26.94
CA LYS A 343 -56.20 -57.13 27.84
C LYS A 343 -55.61 -55.72 27.86
N LYS A 344 -55.43 -55.16 29.07
CA LYS A 344 -54.39 -54.18 29.38
C LYS A 344 -53.35 -54.83 30.30
N ALA A 345 -52.15 -54.27 30.36
CA ALA A 345 -50.96 -54.90 30.96
C ALA A 345 -50.68 -54.43 32.41
N ASN A 346 -49.77 -55.16 33.08
CA ASN A 346 -49.21 -54.86 34.40
C ASN A 346 -47.78 -54.26 34.29
N GLY A 347 -47.25 -53.72 35.39
CA GLY A 347 -45.88 -53.18 35.53
C GLY A 347 -45.90 -51.66 35.70
N ASP A 348 -45.85 -51.03 36.89
CA ASP A 348 -45.26 -51.33 38.22
C ASP A 348 -43.78 -50.95 38.40
N VAL A 349 -43.42 -50.49 39.61
CA VAL A 349 -42.13 -49.93 40.08
C VAL A 349 -41.84 -48.52 39.49
N ASN A 350 -41.54 -47.45 40.26
CA ASN A 350 -41.28 -47.29 41.71
C ASN A 350 -41.85 -45.95 42.28
N THR A 351 -41.46 -45.63 43.52
CA THR A 351 -41.71 -44.42 44.34
C THR A 351 -40.35 -43.77 44.72
N PRO A 352 -40.22 -42.69 45.55
CA PRO A 352 -41.19 -41.86 46.30
C PRO A 352 -41.03 -40.34 45.94
N GLU A 353 -41.36 -39.27 46.71
CA GLU A 353 -41.75 -39.13 48.13
C GLU A 353 -42.63 -37.89 48.46
N LYS A 354 -43.10 -37.88 49.72
CA LYS A 354 -43.83 -36.91 50.57
C LYS A 354 -43.18 -35.51 50.72
N ASP A 355 -43.79 -34.47 51.31
CA ASP A 355 -44.76 -34.34 52.43
C ASP A 355 -45.93 -33.36 52.11
N LYS A 356 -47.20 -33.71 52.37
CA LYS A 356 -48.02 -33.57 53.61
C LYS A 356 -48.46 -32.12 53.95
N GLN A 357 -49.76 -31.77 53.95
CA GLN A 357 -50.86 -32.08 54.92
C GLN A 357 -50.89 -31.14 56.15
N PRO A 358 -52.02 -30.97 56.88
CA PRO A 358 -53.41 -31.44 56.66
C PRO A 358 -54.47 -30.28 56.74
N THR A 359 -55.78 -30.46 56.43
CA THR A 359 -57.00 -30.62 57.32
C THR A 359 -57.13 -29.62 58.51
N ASP A 360 -58.28 -29.26 59.10
CA ASP A 360 -59.60 -29.92 59.39
C ASP A 360 -60.81 -28.93 59.17
N ASP A 361 -62.08 -29.09 59.58
CA ASP A 361 -62.79 -30.06 60.46
C ASP A 361 -64.35 -30.11 60.25
N ALA A 362 -65.01 -31.02 60.99
CA ALA A 362 -66.42 -31.19 61.42
C ALA A 362 -67.57 -30.30 60.85
N ALA A 363 -68.78 -30.79 60.49
CA ALA A 363 -69.67 -31.89 60.94
C ALA A 363 -70.67 -31.59 62.11
N ALA A 364 -71.96 -31.38 61.79
CA ALA A 364 -73.11 -31.40 62.73
C ALA A 364 -74.46 -31.69 61.98
N LYS A 365 -75.14 -32.84 62.22
CA LYS A 365 -76.24 -33.12 63.20
C LYS A 365 -77.65 -32.61 62.82
N GLY A 366 -78.62 -33.52 62.59
CA GLY A 366 -80.01 -33.13 62.23
C GLY A 366 -81.10 -34.23 62.12
N LYS A 367 -81.23 -35.08 63.15
CA LYS A 367 -82.42 -35.85 63.63
C LYS A 367 -83.73 -35.97 62.80
N LYS A 368 -84.11 -37.24 62.54
CA LYS A 368 -85.43 -37.91 62.74
C LYS A 368 -86.76 -37.21 62.38
N ALA A 369 -87.53 -37.84 61.48
CA ALA A 369 -88.94 -38.24 61.71
C ALA A 369 -89.36 -39.43 60.81
N LYS A 370 -90.36 -40.21 61.21
CA LYS A 370 -91.03 -41.24 60.37
C LYS A 370 -92.44 -40.77 60.01
N GLY A 371 -92.74 -40.62 58.72
CA GLY A 371 -94.10 -40.52 58.17
C GLY A 371 -94.49 -41.82 57.44
N LYS A 372 -95.79 -42.12 57.33
CA LYS A 372 -96.29 -43.29 56.60
C LYS A 372 -96.62 -42.95 55.15
N LYS A 373 -96.12 -43.78 54.24
CA LYS A 373 -96.64 -44.16 52.91
C LYS A 373 -97.84 -43.36 52.39
N ASP A 374 -97.66 -42.81 51.19
CA ASP A 374 -98.55 -43.13 50.08
C ASP A 374 -97.76 -43.76 48.93
N LYS A 375 -98.43 -44.46 47.99
CA LYS A 375 -97.78 -45.28 46.95
C LYS A 375 -97.91 -44.64 45.56
N HIS A 376 -96.98 -43.75 45.21
CA HIS A 376 -96.79 -43.34 43.81
C HIS A 376 -96.22 -44.51 42.98
N LYS A 377 -96.59 -44.61 41.71
CA LYS A 377 -96.02 -45.62 40.80
C LYS A 377 -94.58 -45.22 40.42
N ILE A 378 -93.65 -46.15 40.59
CA ILE A 378 -92.25 -46.02 40.20
C ILE A 378 -92.04 -46.75 38.88
N PHE A 379 -91.44 -46.08 37.88
CA PHE A 379 -90.94 -46.72 36.66
C PHE A 379 -89.44 -47.02 36.77
N LYS A 380 -88.92 -47.89 35.91
CA LYS A 380 -87.49 -48.24 35.88
C LYS A 380 -86.79 -47.42 34.78
N LEU A 381 -85.84 -46.58 35.16
CA LEU A 381 -84.88 -46.02 34.20
C LEU A 381 -83.82 -47.07 33.85
N ASP A 382 -83.32 -47.01 32.61
CA ASP A 382 -82.15 -47.77 32.21
C ASP A 382 -80.85 -47.17 32.80
N MET A 383 -79.86 -48.03 33.05
CA MET A 383 -78.60 -47.66 33.70
C MET A 383 -77.81 -46.63 32.90
N ASN A 384 -77.78 -46.75 31.57
CA ASN A 384 -77.11 -45.80 30.68
C ASN A 384 -77.71 -44.40 30.81
N ILE A 385 -79.02 -44.33 30.90
CA ILE A 385 -79.79 -43.08 31.01
C ILE A 385 -79.60 -42.47 32.41
N LEU A 386 -79.56 -43.30 33.46
CA LEU A 386 -79.21 -42.87 34.80
C LEU A 386 -77.81 -42.24 34.85
N CYS A 387 -76.83 -42.85 34.17
CA CYS A 387 -75.50 -42.29 34.00
C CYS A 387 -75.53 -40.93 33.28
N TYR A 388 -76.29 -40.80 32.18
CA TYR A 388 -76.43 -39.51 31.50
C TYR A 388 -77.03 -38.43 32.42
N PHE A 389 -78.08 -38.74 33.22
CA PHE A 389 -78.65 -37.79 34.19
C PHE A 389 -77.62 -37.30 35.21
N VAL A 390 -76.75 -38.20 35.69
CA VAL A 390 -75.61 -37.85 36.56
C VAL A 390 -74.62 -36.94 35.82
N THR A 391 -74.24 -37.25 34.58
CA THR A 391 -73.35 -36.41 33.75
C THR A 391 -73.91 -35.01 33.52
N ALA A 392 -75.21 -34.88 33.22
CA ALA A 392 -75.86 -33.58 33.06
C ALA A 392 -76.19 -32.88 34.40
N GLY A 393 -75.88 -33.48 35.55
CA GLY A 393 -76.13 -32.90 36.87
C GLY A 393 -77.61 -32.57 37.12
N ILE A 394 -78.50 -33.51 36.79
CA ILE A 394 -79.95 -33.43 37.09
C ILE A 394 -80.36 -34.73 37.79
N SER A 395 -81.13 -34.62 38.87
CA SER A 395 -81.71 -35.78 39.55
C SER A 395 -82.68 -36.52 38.61
N PRO A 396 -82.50 -37.84 38.35
CA PRO A 396 -83.44 -38.59 37.55
C PRO A 396 -84.81 -38.66 38.25
N PRO A 397 -85.94 -38.49 37.52
CA PRO A 397 -87.27 -38.55 38.11
C PRO A 397 -87.57 -39.97 38.65
N VAL A 398 -88.02 -40.06 39.89
CA VAL A 398 -88.28 -41.31 40.62
C VAL A 398 -89.77 -41.69 40.58
N SER A 399 -90.66 -40.71 40.43
CA SER A 399 -92.08 -40.92 40.09
C SER A 399 -92.48 -40.20 38.80
N PHE A 400 -93.63 -40.58 38.23
CA PHE A 400 -94.17 -39.92 37.04
C PHE A 400 -94.47 -38.43 37.26
N ASP A 401 -94.83 -38.05 38.49
CA ASP A 401 -95.12 -36.66 38.89
C ASP A 401 -93.89 -35.73 38.81
N GLU A 402 -92.68 -36.31 38.85
CA GLU A 402 -91.42 -35.57 38.77
C GLU A 402 -90.92 -35.39 37.32
N VAL A 403 -91.48 -36.13 36.36
CA VAL A 403 -91.02 -36.14 34.95
C VAL A 403 -91.11 -34.76 34.32
N ASP A 404 -92.23 -34.06 34.50
CA ASP A 404 -92.43 -32.72 33.91
C ASP A 404 -91.47 -31.69 34.52
N SER A 405 -91.15 -31.77 35.81
CA SER A 405 -90.14 -30.93 36.46
C SER A 405 -88.73 -31.21 35.93
N CYS A 406 -88.41 -32.47 35.62
CA CYS A 406 -87.14 -32.85 35.02
C CYS A 406 -87.04 -32.46 33.54
N ILE A 407 -88.15 -32.46 32.80
CA ILE A 407 -88.22 -31.92 31.43
C ILE A 407 -87.92 -30.42 31.43
N SER A 408 -88.55 -29.61 32.29
CA SER A 408 -88.28 -28.17 32.35
C SER A 408 -86.81 -27.86 32.65
N LYS A 409 -86.20 -28.55 33.64
CA LYS A 409 -84.77 -28.39 33.97
C LYS A 409 -83.83 -28.81 32.85
N LEU A 410 -84.24 -29.78 32.01
CA LEU A 410 -83.49 -30.16 30.81
C LEU A 410 -83.63 -29.14 29.68
N VAL A 411 -84.81 -28.51 29.53
CA VAL A 411 -85.00 -27.41 28.57
C VAL A 411 -84.20 -26.18 28.99
N GLU A 412 -84.21 -25.79 30.26
CA GLU A 412 -83.38 -24.71 30.80
C GLU A 412 -81.87 -24.95 30.54
N LYS A 413 -81.39 -26.18 30.74
CA LYS A 413 -79.99 -26.52 30.40
C LYS A 413 -79.76 -26.55 28.89
N ARG A 414 -80.73 -27.01 28.07
CA ARG A 414 -80.64 -26.96 26.61
C ARG A 414 -80.47 -25.53 26.13
N GLU A 415 -81.30 -24.60 26.58
CA GLU A 415 -81.23 -23.16 26.23
C GLU A 415 -79.90 -22.52 26.70
N PHE A 416 -79.40 -22.89 27.88
CA PHE A 416 -78.09 -22.45 28.37
C PHE A 416 -76.93 -22.94 27.48
N TYR A 417 -76.96 -24.20 27.03
CA TYR A 417 -75.95 -24.74 26.13
C TYR A 417 -76.12 -24.27 24.67
N GLU A 418 -77.35 -23.98 24.20
CA GLU A 418 -77.59 -23.35 22.90
C GLU A 418 -77.09 -21.90 22.88
N THR A 419 -77.33 -21.13 23.95
CA THR A 419 -76.78 -19.76 24.10
C THR A 419 -75.25 -19.78 24.09
N LYS A 420 -74.63 -20.67 24.88
CA LYS A 420 -73.17 -20.84 24.88
C LYS A 420 -72.60 -21.34 23.56
N ARG A 421 -73.32 -22.22 22.85
CA ARG A 421 -72.97 -22.64 21.49
C ARG A 421 -72.96 -21.42 20.57
N ASP A 422 -73.99 -20.59 20.59
CA ASP A 422 -74.14 -19.48 19.64
C ASP A 422 -73.18 -18.31 19.93
N GLU A 423 -72.82 -18.08 21.20
CA GLU A 423 -71.68 -17.23 21.58
C GLU A 423 -70.36 -17.82 21.10
N SER A 424 -70.13 -19.11 21.33
CA SER A 424 -68.88 -19.77 20.94
C SER A 424 -68.72 -19.95 19.44
N VAL A 425 -69.81 -20.06 18.67
CA VAL A 425 -69.81 -20.09 17.19
C VAL A 425 -69.35 -18.74 16.64
N LYS A 426 -69.83 -17.62 17.19
CA LYS A 426 -69.35 -16.28 16.79
C LYS A 426 -67.87 -16.08 17.08
N ASN A 427 -67.38 -16.60 18.21
CA ASN A 427 -65.96 -16.59 18.57
C ASN A 427 -65.11 -17.56 17.72
N VAL A 428 -65.71 -18.64 17.20
CA VAL A 428 -65.11 -19.55 16.22
C VAL A 428 -65.03 -18.89 14.84
N GLU A 429 -66.08 -18.21 14.38
CA GLU A 429 -66.13 -17.52 13.09
C GLU A 429 -65.10 -16.37 12.99
N THR A 430 -64.95 -15.57 14.05
CA THR A 430 -63.93 -14.50 14.09
C THR A 430 -62.52 -15.10 14.11
N ARG A 431 -62.24 -16.11 14.95
CA ARG A 431 -60.93 -16.80 14.96
C ARG A 431 -60.62 -17.48 13.63
N ARG A 432 -61.62 -18.06 12.96
CA ARG A 432 -61.51 -18.64 11.60
C ARG A 432 -61.12 -17.58 10.58
N ALA A 433 -61.74 -16.40 10.62
CA ALA A 433 -61.41 -15.28 9.74
C ALA A 433 -59.97 -14.79 9.97
N ASP A 434 -59.56 -14.60 11.23
CA ASP A 434 -58.20 -14.17 11.60
C ASP A 434 -57.13 -15.16 11.14
N LEU A 435 -57.33 -16.47 11.35
CA LEU A 435 -56.41 -17.51 10.88
C LEU A 435 -56.36 -17.58 9.35
N THR A 436 -57.51 -17.49 8.68
CA THR A 436 -57.58 -17.44 7.21
C THR A 436 -56.86 -16.21 6.65
N GLY A 437 -56.87 -15.08 7.35
CA GLY A 437 -56.07 -13.90 7.03
C GLY A 437 -54.57 -14.15 7.16
N LYS A 438 -54.12 -14.68 8.31
CA LYS A 438 -52.71 -15.00 8.57
C LYS A 438 -52.13 -16.01 7.59
N ILE A 439 -52.88 -17.06 7.25
CA ILE A 439 -52.48 -18.05 6.24
C ILE A 439 -52.22 -17.37 4.90
N LYS A 440 -53.13 -16.50 4.43
CA LYS A 440 -52.94 -15.75 3.17
C LYS A 440 -51.72 -14.83 3.21
N GLU A 441 -51.51 -14.09 4.29
CA GLU A 441 -50.30 -13.27 4.43
C GLU A 441 -49.00 -14.10 4.35
N ILE A 442 -49.01 -15.32 4.90
CA ILE A 442 -47.86 -16.24 4.86
C ILE A 442 -47.70 -16.85 3.46
N GLU A 443 -48.79 -17.16 2.77
CA GLU A 443 -48.75 -17.55 1.35
C GLU A 443 -48.20 -16.43 0.46
N ASP A 444 -48.63 -15.18 0.65
CA ASP A 444 -48.09 -14.03 -0.07
C ASP A 444 -46.58 -13.86 0.19
N LYS A 445 -46.14 -13.93 1.45
CA LYS A 445 -44.71 -13.93 1.83
C LYS A 445 -43.97 -15.10 1.15
N LEU A 446 -44.54 -16.30 1.13
CA LEU A 446 -43.92 -17.51 0.57
C LEU A 446 -43.92 -17.52 -0.98
N THR A 447 -44.86 -16.82 -1.64
CA THR A 447 -44.79 -16.56 -3.09
C THR A 447 -43.74 -15.51 -3.43
N ALA A 448 -43.53 -14.48 -2.61
CA ALA A 448 -42.42 -13.53 -2.77
C ALA A 448 -41.03 -14.20 -2.62
N PHE A 449 -40.93 -15.29 -1.85
CA PHE A 449 -39.74 -16.16 -1.79
C PHE A 449 -39.57 -17.12 -2.98
N LYS A 450 -40.49 -17.16 -3.97
CA LYS A 450 -40.24 -17.86 -5.24
C LYS A 450 -39.34 -17.00 -6.13
N PRO A 451 -38.20 -17.49 -6.62
CA PRO A 451 -37.41 -16.75 -7.58
C PRO A 451 -38.21 -16.54 -8.87
N SER A 452 -38.18 -15.33 -9.40
CA SER A 452 -38.78 -15.03 -10.70
C SER A 452 -38.00 -15.72 -11.81
N ASP A 453 -38.57 -16.80 -12.36
CA ASP A 453 -38.00 -17.61 -13.45
C ASP A 453 -38.10 -16.87 -14.81
N HIS A 454 -37.64 -15.62 -14.84
CA HIS A 454 -37.76 -14.65 -15.93
C HIS A 454 -36.41 -14.04 -16.33
N GLN A 455 -35.42 -14.92 -16.58
CA GLN A 455 -34.38 -14.64 -17.57
C GLN A 455 -33.64 -15.89 -18.08
N ARG A 456 -34.40 -16.90 -18.53
CA ARG A 456 -33.84 -18.00 -19.32
C ARG A 456 -33.64 -17.58 -20.78
N ALA A 457 -32.68 -16.70 -21.02
CA ALA A 457 -32.36 -16.16 -22.34
C ALA A 457 -32.17 -17.30 -23.38
N PRO A 458 -32.68 -17.14 -24.62
CA PRO A 458 -32.57 -18.17 -25.65
C PRO A 458 -31.10 -18.41 -26.01
N LYS A 459 -30.73 -19.69 -26.18
CA LYS A 459 -29.37 -20.05 -26.61
C LYS A 459 -29.13 -19.49 -28.02
N PRO A 460 -27.99 -18.81 -28.29
CA PRO A 460 -27.62 -18.48 -29.66
C PRO A 460 -27.44 -19.78 -30.45
N ASN A 461 -27.97 -19.80 -31.67
CA ASN A 461 -27.99 -21.00 -32.49
C ASN A 461 -26.58 -21.32 -33.01
N LYS A 462 -26.20 -22.61 -33.04
CA LYS A 462 -24.91 -23.03 -33.62
C LYS A 462 -24.99 -22.98 -35.15
N ALA A 463 -24.66 -21.83 -35.73
CA ALA A 463 -24.29 -21.80 -37.14
C ALA A 463 -22.99 -22.62 -37.35
N LYS A 464 -23.00 -23.53 -38.32
CA LYS A 464 -21.81 -24.17 -38.88
C LYS A 464 -21.50 -23.50 -40.22
N ALA A 465 -20.41 -22.74 -40.28
CA ALA A 465 -19.63 -22.43 -41.48
C ALA A 465 -18.29 -21.88 -41.00
#